data_AF-A0A969T215-F1
#
_entry.id   AF-A0A969T215-F1
#
_cell.length_a   1.000
_cell.length_b   1.000
_cell.length_c   1.000
_cell.angle_alpha   90.00
_cell.angle_beta   90.00
_cell.angle_gamma   90.00
#
_symmetry.space_group_name_H-M   'P 1'
#
loop_
_entity.id
_entity.type
_entity.pdbx_description
1 polymer ?
#
loop_
_entity_poly.entity_id
_entity_poly.type
_entity_poly.pdbx_seq_one_letter_code
_entity_poly.pdbx_strand_id
1 'polypeptide(L)'
;MVIAIHPSSEGLSAAVWVSFAGMLAYALFMLLTRHLAPIDPPLVTLLYSMLAGTTFGAPIALAHWVAPVDASTWVMLAALGMLGGLGHLLFIFAYTLAPASIVSPFIYAQLLTMVGAGWFVFGDV
;
A
#
# COMPACT_ATOMS: atom_id res chain seq x y z
N MET A 1 -9.68 -12.44 -9.14
CA MET A 1 -10.54 -11.44 -8.47
C MET A 1 -12.03 -11.75 -8.55
N VAL A 2 -12.49 -12.71 -9.37
CA VAL A 2 -13.91 -13.15 -9.39
C VAL A 2 -14.25 -14.14 -8.26
N ILE A 3 -13.27 -14.75 -7.58
CA ILE A 3 -13.49 -15.86 -6.63
C ILE A 3 -13.59 -15.39 -5.15
N ALA A 4 -13.33 -14.12 -4.84
CA ALA A 4 -13.48 -13.58 -3.47
C ALA A 4 -14.85 -12.90 -3.22
N ILE A 5 -15.76 -12.95 -4.18
CA ILE A 5 -17.12 -12.42 -4.02
C ILE A 5 -17.94 -13.54 -3.41
N HIS A 6 -17.97 -13.61 -2.07
CA HIS A 6 -19.07 -14.29 -1.42
C HIS A 6 -20.31 -13.43 -1.74
N PRO A 7 -21.27 -13.90 -2.55
CA PRO A 7 -22.48 -13.13 -2.78
C PRO A 7 -23.30 -13.29 -1.50
N SER A 8 -23.11 -12.41 -0.53
CA SER A 8 -24.15 -12.17 0.46
C SER A 8 -25.34 -11.59 -0.30
N SER A 9 -26.55 -11.92 0.13
CA SER A 9 -27.82 -11.49 -0.46
C SER A 9 -28.08 -9.97 -0.41
N GLU A 10 -27.06 -9.16 -0.19
CA GLU A 10 -27.08 -7.71 0.06
C GLU A 10 -26.31 -6.92 -1.01
N GLY A 11 -26.52 -7.22 -2.30
CA GLY A 11 -25.98 -6.40 -3.39
C GLY A 11 -24.44 -6.20 -3.38
N LEU A 12 -23.96 -5.18 -4.09
CA LEU A 12 -22.54 -4.81 -4.07
C LEU A 12 -22.23 -4.08 -2.76
N SER A 13 -21.55 -4.76 -1.83
CA SER A 13 -21.06 -4.16 -0.58
C SER A 13 -20.15 -2.94 -0.86
N ALA A 14 -20.18 -1.94 0.04
CA ALA A 14 -19.27 -0.79 0.01
C ALA A 14 -17.79 -1.19 -0.08
N ALA A 15 -17.43 -2.36 0.45
CA ALA A 15 -16.08 -2.92 0.37
C ALA A 15 -15.62 -3.16 -1.08
N VAL A 16 -16.53 -3.50 -2.00
CA VAL A 16 -16.20 -3.70 -3.43
C VAL A 16 -15.80 -2.38 -4.06
N TRP A 17 -16.54 -1.31 -3.78
CA TRP A 17 -16.24 0.03 -4.28
C TRP A 17 -14.92 0.57 -3.75
N VAL A 18 -14.64 0.35 -2.46
CA VAL A 18 -13.35 0.71 -1.84
C VAL A 18 -12.19 -0.05 -2.49
N SER A 19 -12.36 -1.36 -2.72
CA SER A 19 -11.34 -2.19 -3.36
C SER A 19 -11.08 -1.75 -4.81
N PHE A 20 -12.14 -1.43 -5.56
CA PHE A 20 -12.02 -0.92 -6.92
C PHE A 20 -11.33 0.44 -6.97
N ALA A 21 -11.72 1.37 -6.08
CA ALA A 21 -11.07 2.67 -5.96
C ALA A 21 -9.58 2.52 -5.59
N GLY A 22 -9.25 1.60 -4.68
CA GLY A 22 -7.87 1.27 -4.33
C GLY A 22 -7.06 0.73 -5.52
N MET A 23 -7.64 -0.17 -6.31
CA MET A 23 -6.99 -0.66 -7.54
C MET A 23 -6.78 0.44 -8.58
N LEU A 24 -7.75 1.31 -8.77
CA LEU A 24 -7.63 2.43 -9.70
C LEU A 24 -6.53 3.40 -9.23
N ALA A 25 -6.51 3.73 -7.94
CA ALA A 25 -5.46 4.56 -7.35
C ALA A 25 -4.07 3.93 -7.50
N TYR A 26 -3.95 2.62 -7.30
CA TYR A 26 -2.68 1.90 -7.49
C TYR A 26 -2.23 1.88 -8.95
N ALA A 27 -3.15 1.67 -9.89
CA ALA A 27 -2.85 1.74 -11.32
C ALA A 27 -2.38 3.14 -11.73
N LEU A 28 -3.05 4.19 -11.25
CA LEU A 28 -2.64 5.58 -11.47
C LEU A 28 -1.25 5.84 -10.86
N PHE A 29 -1.01 5.40 -9.62
CA PHE A 29 0.29 5.51 -8.98
C PHE A 29 1.40 4.90 -9.86
N MET A 30 1.25 3.66 -10.31
CA MET A 30 2.24 3.02 -11.18
C MET A 30 2.48 3.79 -12.49
N LEU A 31 1.41 4.28 -13.13
CA LEU A 31 1.51 5.05 -14.37
C LEU A 31 2.22 6.38 -14.15
N LEU A 32 1.88 7.11 -13.09
CA LEU A 32 2.53 8.38 -12.74
C LEU A 32 3.99 8.16 -12.37
N THR A 33 4.33 7.16 -11.55
CA THR A 33 5.71 6.84 -11.21
C THR A 33 6.55 6.56 -12.46
N ARG A 34 6.00 5.80 -13.42
CA ARG A 34 6.70 5.53 -14.68
C ARG A 34 6.84 6.77 -15.56
N HIS A 35 5.84 7.65 -15.56
CA HIS A 35 5.88 8.90 -16.32
C HIS A 35 6.87 9.92 -15.73
N LEU A 36 6.98 9.96 -14.40
CA LEU A 36 7.89 10.86 -13.68
C LEU A 36 9.32 10.31 -13.55
N ALA A 37 9.53 9.01 -13.74
CA ALA A 37 10.84 8.36 -13.66
C ALA A 37 11.98 9.06 -14.45
N PRO A 38 11.78 9.61 -15.66
CA PRO A 38 12.81 10.36 -16.37
C PRO A 38 12.89 11.86 -16.01
N ILE A 39 11.93 12.39 -15.24
CA ILE A 39 11.79 13.82 -14.94
C ILE A 39 12.31 14.13 -13.53
N ASP A 40 11.83 13.38 -12.54
CA ASP A 40 12.08 13.64 -11.13
C ASP A 40 13.04 12.61 -10.51
N PRO A 41 13.90 13.02 -9.56
CA PRO A 41 14.63 12.07 -8.73
C PRO A 41 13.68 11.14 -7.96
N PRO A 42 14.02 9.84 -7.78
CA PRO A 42 13.17 8.88 -7.07
C PRO A 42 12.71 9.33 -5.67
N LEU A 43 13.57 10.06 -4.93
CA LEU A 43 13.22 10.62 -3.62
C LEU A 43 12.12 11.70 -3.70
N VAL A 44 12.08 12.48 -4.78
CA VAL A 44 11.04 13.50 -4.99
C VAL A 44 9.71 12.82 -5.27
N THR A 45 9.71 11.79 -6.13
CA THR A 45 8.52 10.96 -6.37
C THR A 45 8.03 10.28 -5.08
N LEU A 46 8.95 9.77 -4.25
CA LEU A 46 8.61 9.20 -2.94
C LEU A 46 7.97 10.24 -2.03
N LEU A 47 8.57 11.43 -1.92
CA LEU A 47 8.07 12.50 -1.06
C LEU A 47 6.64 12.89 -1.44
N TYR A 48 6.36 13.11 -2.72
CA TYR A 48 5.01 13.44 -3.18
C TYR A 48 4.01 12.32 -2.93
N SER A 49 4.44 11.06 -3.10
CA SER A 49 3.59 9.89 -2.85
C SER A 49 3.22 9.75 -1.36
N MET A 50 4.20 9.94 -0.47
CA MET A 50 3.97 9.94 0.97
C MET A 50 3.11 11.13 1.39
N LEU A 51 3.37 12.33 0.86
CA LEU A 51 2.58 13.52 1.13
C LEU A 51 1.12 13.35 0.71
N ALA A 52 0.86 12.78 -0.47
CA ALA A 52 -0.49 12.47 -0.91
C ALA A 52 -1.18 11.52 0.09
N GLY A 53 -0.55 10.39 0.41
CA GLY A 53 -1.08 9.44 1.39
C GLY A 53 -1.37 10.07 2.75
N THR A 54 -0.44 10.89 3.28
CA THR A 54 -0.63 11.63 4.53
C THR A 54 -1.77 12.64 4.42
N THR A 55 -1.88 13.38 3.31
CA THR A 55 -2.90 14.43 3.15
C THR A 55 -4.31 13.84 3.12
N PHE A 56 -4.49 12.69 2.48
CA PHE A 56 -5.78 12.00 2.44
C PHE A 56 -6.06 11.19 3.71
N GLY A 57 -5.03 10.59 4.32
CA GLY A 57 -5.18 9.74 5.51
C GLY A 57 -5.26 10.52 6.83
N ALA A 58 -4.52 11.62 6.97
CA ALA A 58 -4.41 12.36 8.22
C ALA A 58 -5.76 12.90 8.74
N PRO A 59 -6.65 13.49 7.92
CA PRO A 59 -7.95 13.96 8.42
C PRO A 59 -8.78 12.83 9.07
N ILE A 60 -8.76 11.64 8.47
CA ILE A 60 -9.48 10.47 9.00
C ILE A 60 -8.82 9.96 10.27
N ALA A 61 -7.48 9.85 10.27
CA ALA A 61 -6.71 9.43 11.44
C ALA A 61 -6.87 10.39 12.62
N LEU A 62 -6.95 11.70 12.37
CA LEU A 62 -7.17 12.72 13.40
C LEU A 62 -8.63 12.71 13.90
N ALA A 63 -9.60 12.51 13.02
CA ALA A 63 -11.02 12.41 13.40
C ALA A 63 -11.31 11.21 14.32
N HIS A 64 -10.56 10.11 14.15
CA HIS A 64 -10.68 8.89 14.95
C HIS A 64 -9.44 8.60 15.80
N TRP A 65 -8.72 9.65 16.22
CA TRP A 65 -7.45 9.50 16.91
C TRP A 65 -7.59 8.74 18.23
N VAL A 66 -6.78 7.70 18.40
CA VAL A 66 -6.61 6.98 19.66
C VAL A 66 -5.14 7.05 20.05
N ALA A 67 -4.84 7.71 21.16
CA ALA A 67 -3.46 7.87 21.62
C ALA A 67 -2.87 6.51 22.01
N PRO A 68 -1.72 6.10 21.45
CA PRO A 68 -1.03 4.90 21.90
C PRO A 68 -0.60 5.06 23.35
N VAL A 69 -0.97 4.09 24.19
CA VAL A 69 -0.68 4.10 25.63
C VAL A 69 0.77 3.67 25.90
N ASP A 70 1.27 2.71 25.11
CA ASP A 70 2.59 2.10 25.31
C ASP A 70 3.65 2.67 24.36
N ALA A 71 4.87 2.81 24.87
CA ALA A 71 6.03 3.22 24.07
C ALA A 71 6.36 2.23 22.94
N SER A 72 6.08 0.93 23.14
CA SER A 72 6.23 -0.10 22.12
C SER A 72 5.38 0.18 20.88
N THR A 73 4.14 0.63 21.07
CA THR A 73 3.21 0.96 19.98
C THR A 73 3.73 2.16 19.17
N TRP A 74 4.31 3.16 19.83
CA TRP A 74 4.97 4.28 19.13
C TRP A 74 6.16 3.81 18.28
N VAL A 75 7.00 2.93 18.81
CA VAL A 75 8.13 2.34 18.07
C VAL A 75 7.62 1.54 16.86
N MET A 76 6.55 0.76 17.03
CA MET A 76 5.94 0.00 15.93
C MET A 76 5.37 0.92 14.85
N LEU A 77 4.71 2.02 15.22
CA LEU A 77 4.20 3.02 14.27
C LEU A 77 5.34 3.69 13.49
N ALA A 78 6.43 4.05 14.16
CA ALA A 78 7.61 4.60 13.51
C ALA A 78 8.27 3.59 12.57
N ALA A 79 8.41 2.34 13.00
CA ALA A 79 8.94 1.26 12.17
C ALA A 79 8.04 0.99 10.95
N LEU A 80 6.72 1.00 11.13
CA LEU A 80 5.75 0.85 10.04
C LEU A 80 5.92 1.95 8.98
N GLY A 81 6.04 3.21 9.41
CA GLY A 81 6.28 4.33 8.50
C GLY A 81 7.60 4.21 7.75
N MET A 82 8.69 3.86 8.45
CA MET A 82 10.02 3.73 7.86
C MET A 82 10.13 2.55 6.88
N LEU A 83 9.63 1.36 7.28
CA LEU A 83 9.60 0.18 6.42
C LEU A 83 8.65 0.38 5.24
N GLY A 84 7.50 1.01 5.45
CA GLY A 84 6.54 1.34 4.41
C GLY A 84 7.13 2.31 3.38
N GLY A 85 7.81 3.37 3.83
CA GLY A 85 8.51 4.31 2.97
C GLY A 85 9.67 3.66 2.19
N LEU A 86 10.47 2.81 2.84
CA LEU A 86 11.53 2.05 2.18
C LEU A 86 10.95 1.11 1.12
N GLY A 87 9.85 0.41 1.42
CA GLY A 87 9.15 -0.44 0.45
C GLY A 87 8.69 0.34 -0.78
N HIS A 88 8.08 1.52 -0.59
CA HIS A 88 7.67 2.39 -1.70
C HIS A 88 8.88 2.86 -2.53
N LEU A 89 9.99 3.21 -1.89
CA LEU A 89 11.20 3.60 -2.60
C LEU A 89 11.73 2.46 -3.48
N LEU A 90 11.77 1.23 -2.94
CA LEU A 90 12.17 0.04 -3.69
C LEU A 90 11.23 -0.23 -4.87
N PHE A 91 9.92 -0.03 -4.70
CA PHE A 91 8.96 -0.13 -5.79
C PHE A 91 9.22 0.92 -6.88
N ILE A 92 9.46 2.17 -6.51
CA ILE A 92 9.80 3.24 -7.47
C ILE A 92 11.01 2.81 -8.30
N PHE A 93 12.08 2.33 -7.65
CA PHE A 93 13.27 1.80 -8.36
C PHE A 93 12.95 0.59 -9.25
N ALA A 94 12.13 -0.35 -8.79
CA ALA A 94 11.74 -1.51 -9.60
C ALA A 94 11.03 -1.09 -10.89
N TYR A 95 10.12 -0.12 -10.82
CA TYR A 95 9.38 0.39 -11.97
C TYR A 95 10.18 1.33 -12.88
N THR A 96 11.25 1.95 -12.37
CA THR A 96 12.17 2.72 -13.23
C THR A 96 13.15 1.81 -13.99
N LEU A 97 13.51 0.66 -13.42
CA LEU A 97 14.51 -0.24 -13.98
C LEU A 97 13.93 -1.35 -14.88
N ALA A 98 12.66 -1.76 -14.67
CA ALA A 98 12.05 -2.85 -15.42
C ALA A 98 10.60 -2.53 -15.86
N PRO A 99 10.12 -3.12 -16.98
CA PRO A 99 8.73 -3.04 -17.39
C PRO A 99 7.80 -3.64 -16.32
N ALA A 100 6.59 -3.08 -16.17
CA ALA A 100 5.60 -3.55 -15.20
C ALA A 100 5.31 -5.05 -15.32
N SER A 101 5.32 -5.61 -16.53
CA SER A 101 5.11 -7.05 -16.77
C SER A 101 6.18 -7.95 -16.14
N ILE A 102 7.41 -7.45 -15.94
CA ILE A 102 8.49 -8.16 -15.26
C ILE A 102 8.37 -8.02 -13.74
N VAL A 103 7.84 -6.89 -13.25
CA VAL A 103 7.65 -6.62 -11.82
C VAL A 103 6.40 -7.33 -11.27
N SER A 104 5.35 -7.52 -12.08
CA SER A 104 4.08 -8.13 -11.66
C SER A 104 4.21 -9.50 -10.96
N PRO A 105 5.03 -10.47 -11.43
CA PRO A 105 5.22 -11.74 -10.73
C PRO A 105 5.70 -11.62 -9.28
N PHE A 106 6.55 -10.63 -8.99
CA PHE A 106 7.07 -10.38 -7.64
C PHE A 106 5.99 -9.83 -6.69
N ILE A 107 5.05 -9.04 -7.22
CA ILE A 107 3.89 -8.55 -6.46
C ILE A 107 2.99 -9.72 -6.06
N TYR A 108 2.85 -10.74 -6.91
CA TYR A 108 2.11 -11.94 -6.53
C TYR A 108 2.86 -12.78 -5.49
N ALA A 109 4.19 -12.82 -5.52
CA ALA A 109 4.98 -13.46 -4.47
C ALA A 109 4.82 -12.77 -3.10
N GLN A 110 4.55 -11.46 -3.08
CA GLN A 110 4.24 -10.74 -1.85
C GLN A 110 3.02 -11.32 -1.12
N LEU A 111 2.03 -11.87 -1.83
CA LEU A 111 0.85 -12.48 -1.21
C LEU A 111 1.25 -13.67 -0.31
N LEU A 112 2.18 -14.51 -0.78
CA LEU A 112 2.71 -15.63 0.01
C LEU A 112 3.42 -15.12 1.27
N THR A 113 4.22 -14.08 1.14
CA THR A 113 4.92 -13.45 2.28
C THR A 113 3.94 -12.83 3.27
N MET A 114 2.86 -12.20 2.79
CA MET A 114 1.83 -11.62 3.65
C MET A 114 1.08 -12.68 4.44
N VAL A 115 0.67 -13.79 3.79
CA VAL A 115 0.03 -14.91 4.49
C VAL A 115 0.99 -15.55 5.49
N GLY A 116 2.24 -15.80 5.09
CA GLY A 116 3.25 -16.37 5.96
C GLY A 116 3.57 -15.48 7.18
N ALA A 117 3.66 -14.17 6.98
CA ALA A 117 3.87 -13.21 8.07
C ALA A 117 2.64 -13.11 8.98
N GLY A 118 1.43 -13.16 8.40
CA GLY A 118 0.16 -13.22 9.14
C GLY A 118 0.14 -14.40 10.12
N TRP A 119 0.42 -15.59 9.59
CA TRP A 119 0.52 -16.81 10.38
C TRP A 119 1.64 -16.75 11.42
N PHE A 120 2.84 -16.27 11.05
CA PHE A 120 3.99 -16.28 11.95
C PHE A 120 3.89 -15.24 13.09
N VAL A 121 3.41 -14.03 12.80
CA VAL A 121 3.38 -12.91 13.74
C VAL A 121 2.09 -12.89 14.55
N PHE A 122 0.96 -13.18 13.92
CA PHE A 122 -0.36 -13.06 14.54
C PHE A 122 -1.02 -14.40 14.82
N GLY A 123 -0.52 -15.51 14.25
CA GLY A 123 -1.17 -16.82 14.35
C GLY A 123 -2.42 -16.94 13.46
N ASP A 124 -2.60 -16.00 12.53
CA ASP A 124 -3.79 -15.92 11.69
C ASP A 124 -3.73 -16.95 10.55
N VAL A 125 -4.80 -17.74 10.39
CA VAL A 125 -5.11 -18.61 9.23
C VAL A 125 -6.61 -18.72 9.02
#